data_AF-A0A6D2XVP4-F1
#
_entry.id   AF-A0A6D2XVP4-F1
#
_cell.length_a   1.000
_cell.length_b   1.000
_cell.length_c   1.000
_cell.angle_alpha   90.00
_cell.angle_beta   90.00
_cell.angle_gamma   90.00
#
_symmetry.space_group_name_H-M   'P 1'
#
loop_
_entity.id
_entity.type
_entity.pdbx_description
1 polymer ?
#
loop_
_entity_poly.entity_id
_entity_poly.type
_entity_poly.pdbx_seq_one_letter_code
_entity_poly.pdbx_strand_id
1 'polypeptide(L)'
;MFLLPLPAAGRVVVRRLAVRRFGSRSLSTADMTKGLVLGIYSKEKEDDVPQFTSAGENFDKLLAGKLRETLNISGPPLKAGKTRTFYGLHQDFPSVVLVGLGKKAAGIDEQENWHEGKENIRAAVAAGCRQIQDLELSSVEVDPCGDAQAAAEGAVLGLYEYDDLKQKKKMAVSAKLYGSGDQEAWQKGVLFASGQNLARQLMETPANEMTPTRFAEIIEKNLKSASSKTEVHIRPKSWIEEQAMGSFLSVAKGSDEPPVFLEIHYKGSPNANEPPLVFVGKGITFDSGGISIKASANMDLMRADMGGAATICSAIVSAAKLNLPINIIGLAPLCENMPSGKANKPGDVVRAKNGKTIQVDNTDAEGRLILADALCYAHTFNPKVILNAATLTGAMDVALGSGATGVFTNSSWLWNKLFEASIETGDRVWRMPLFEHYTRQVVDCQLADVNNIGKYRSAGACTAAAFLKEFVTHPKWAHLDIAGVMTNKDEVPYLRKGMTGRPTRTLIEFLLRFSQDNA
;
A
#
# COMPACT_ATOMS: atom_id res chain seq x y z
N MET A 1 87.57 -34.24 -16.96
CA MET A 1 87.34 -32.81 -16.69
C MET A 1 86.60 -32.74 -15.34
N PHE A 2 87.34 -32.34 -14.30
CA PHE A 2 87.02 -32.01 -12.88
C PHE A 2 85.52 -31.93 -12.48
N LEU A 3 85.00 -32.42 -11.34
CA LEU A 3 85.51 -32.70 -9.98
C LEU A 3 84.58 -33.68 -9.20
N LEU A 4 85.17 -34.57 -8.40
CA LEU A 4 84.62 -35.18 -7.15
C LEU A 4 84.81 -34.18 -5.97
N PRO A 5 84.17 -34.26 -4.75
CA PRO A 5 83.90 -35.48 -3.96
C PRO A 5 82.63 -35.56 -3.05
N LEU A 6 82.46 -36.78 -2.50
CA LEU A 6 81.61 -37.37 -1.41
C LEU A 6 81.49 -36.56 -0.07
N PRO A 7 80.67 -36.92 0.97
CA PRO A 7 80.20 -38.27 1.37
C PRO A 7 78.79 -38.41 2.00
N ALA A 8 78.53 -39.64 2.45
CA ALA A 8 77.31 -40.29 2.92
C ALA A 8 76.72 -39.83 4.28
N ALA A 9 75.45 -40.23 4.49
CA ALA A 9 75.00 -41.15 5.55
C ALA A 9 73.74 -40.67 6.30
N GLY A 10 72.82 -41.62 6.55
CA GLY A 10 71.90 -41.55 7.69
C GLY A 10 70.42 -41.69 7.35
N ARG A 11 69.91 -42.94 7.37
CA ARG A 11 68.51 -43.18 7.75
C ARG A 11 68.38 -42.80 9.23
N VAL A 12 67.50 -41.85 9.55
CA VAL A 12 67.05 -41.61 10.93
C VAL A 12 65.53 -41.52 10.96
N VAL A 13 64.97 -42.36 11.83
CA VAL A 13 63.57 -42.42 12.26
C VAL A 13 63.18 -41.06 12.87
N VAL A 14 62.14 -40.41 12.33
CA VAL A 14 61.58 -39.20 12.96
C VAL A 14 60.33 -39.58 13.75
N ARG A 15 60.48 -39.46 15.07
CA ARG A 15 59.47 -39.55 16.12
C ARG A 15 58.27 -38.64 15.84
N ARG A 16 57.08 -39.14 16.22
CA ARG A 16 55.87 -38.34 16.43
C ARG A 16 56.17 -37.16 17.36
N LEU A 17 56.01 -35.94 16.84
CA LEU A 17 55.87 -34.73 17.64
C LEU A 17 54.39 -34.34 17.64
N ALA A 18 53.80 -34.37 18.83
CA ALA A 18 52.45 -33.90 19.09
C ALA A 18 52.39 -32.39 18.84
N VAL A 19 51.77 -31.98 17.73
CA VAL A 19 51.37 -30.59 17.54
C VAL A 19 50.07 -30.38 18.31
N ARG A 20 50.16 -29.60 19.40
CA ARG A 20 49.00 -29.08 20.12
C ARG A 20 48.07 -28.41 19.12
N ARG A 21 46.85 -28.96 18.97
CA ARG A 21 45.71 -28.23 18.39
C ARG A 21 45.48 -27.01 19.27
N PHE A 22 45.96 -25.84 18.84
CA PHE A 22 45.27 -24.60 19.19
C PHE A 22 43.91 -24.72 18.52
N GLY A 23 42.87 -24.86 19.34
CA GLY A 23 41.50 -24.87 18.86
C GLY A 23 41.24 -23.56 18.13
N SER A 24 41.25 -23.60 16.79
CA SER A 24 40.46 -22.68 16.01
C SER A 24 39.04 -22.85 16.53
N ARG A 25 38.51 -21.85 17.23
CA ARG A 25 37.06 -21.70 17.31
C ARG A 25 36.61 -21.60 15.87
N SER A 26 36.13 -22.70 15.31
CA SER A 26 35.32 -22.65 14.11
C SER A 26 34.15 -21.77 14.50
N LEU A 27 34.10 -20.56 13.94
CA LEU A 27 32.84 -19.85 13.80
C LEU A 27 31.92 -20.87 13.14
N SER A 28 30.98 -21.43 13.92
CA SER A 28 29.94 -22.23 13.32
C SER A 28 29.28 -21.33 12.27
N THR A 29 29.10 -21.86 11.07
CA THR A 29 28.40 -21.21 9.96
C THR A 29 26.92 -20.93 10.26
N ALA A 30 26.53 -20.95 11.53
CA ALA A 30 25.15 -21.06 11.99
C ALA A 30 24.48 -19.72 12.33
N ASP A 31 25.22 -18.60 12.47
CA ASP A 31 24.62 -17.30 12.83
C ASP A 31 25.08 -16.11 11.95
N MET A 32 25.70 -16.38 10.79
CA MET A 32 26.11 -15.33 9.83
C MET A 32 24.94 -14.73 9.01
N THR A 33 23.69 -14.92 9.44
CA THR A 33 22.48 -14.66 8.64
C THR A 33 21.64 -13.48 9.11
N LYS A 34 22.13 -12.73 10.10
CA LYS A 34 21.35 -11.69 10.79
C LYS A 34 21.96 -10.30 10.59
N GLY A 35 21.17 -9.39 10.03
CA GLY A 35 21.50 -7.97 9.91
C GLY A 35 20.96 -7.15 11.08
N LEU A 36 21.52 -5.96 11.29
CA LEU A 36 21.01 -4.96 12.21
C LEU A 36 20.89 -3.61 11.52
N VAL A 37 19.73 -2.95 11.66
CA VAL A 37 19.51 -1.57 11.20
C VAL A 37 19.40 -0.66 12.41
N LEU A 38 20.25 0.38 12.49
CA LEU A 38 20.30 1.34 13.59
C LEU A 38 20.18 2.78 13.09
N GLY A 39 19.49 3.63 13.85
CA GLY A 39 19.27 5.03 13.51
C GLY A 39 20.33 5.99 14.07
N ILE A 40 20.64 7.04 13.29
CA ILE A 40 21.38 8.22 13.77
C ILE A 40 20.68 9.51 13.30
N TYR A 41 20.54 10.47 14.20
CA TYR A 41 19.96 11.77 13.90
C TYR A 41 20.99 12.73 13.29
N SER A 42 20.52 13.75 12.58
CA SER A 42 21.32 14.91 12.20
C SER A 42 21.86 15.62 13.45
N LYS A 43 23.07 16.16 13.34
CA LYS A 43 23.67 16.99 14.39
C LYS A 43 22.87 18.28 14.58
N GLU A 44 22.40 18.54 15.79
CA GLU A 44 21.86 19.85 16.18
C GLU A 44 22.99 20.83 16.52
N LYS A 45 22.71 22.14 16.49
CA LYS A 45 23.75 23.18 16.70
C LYS A 45 24.46 23.08 18.05
N GLU A 46 23.73 22.63 19.07
CA GLU A 46 24.22 22.55 20.45
C GLU A 46 24.96 21.23 20.75
N ASP A 47 24.82 20.23 19.88
CA ASP A 47 25.50 18.96 20.04
C ASP A 47 26.95 19.05 19.54
N ASP A 48 27.86 18.28 20.15
CA ASP A 48 29.21 18.13 19.60
C ASP A 48 29.22 17.16 18.40
N VAL A 49 28.38 16.12 18.46
CA VAL A 49 28.30 15.04 17.47
C VAL A 49 26.85 14.65 17.16
N PRO A 50 26.55 14.10 15.97
CA PRO A 50 25.22 13.56 15.67
C PRO A 50 24.84 12.42 16.64
N GLN A 51 23.65 12.48 17.22
CA GLN A 51 23.22 11.55 18.26
C GLN A 51 22.66 10.25 17.68
N PHE A 52 23.01 9.10 18.27
CA PHE A 52 22.34 7.84 17.96
C PHE A 52 20.93 7.82 18.59
N THR A 53 20.10 6.89 18.13
CA THR A 53 18.92 6.46 18.89
C THR A 53 19.34 5.76 20.20
N SER A 54 18.39 5.50 21.10
CA SER A 54 18.67 4.72 22.32
C SER A 54 19.23 3.33 21.99
N ALA A 55 18.72 2.67 20.95
CA ALA A 55 19.21 1.38 20.49
C ALA A 55 20.65 1.48 19.94
N GLY A 56 20.93 2.49 19.10
CA GLY A 56 22.25 2.71 18.54
C GLY A 56 23.30 3.03 19.61
N GLU A 57 22.94 3.86 20.59
CA GLU A 57 23.81 4.23 21.72
C GLU A 57 24.11 3.01 22.61
N ASN A 58 23.10 2.18 22.90
CA ASN A 58 23.29 0.95 23.67
C ASN A 58 24.17 -0.06 22.92
N PHE A 59 24.01 -0.16 21.61
CA PHE A 59 24.85 -1.03 20.79
C PHE A 59 26.30 -0.53 20.70
N ASP A 60 26.52 0.79 20.58
CA ASP A 60 27.87 1.36 20.62
C ASP A 60 28.55 1.13 21.99
N LYS A 61 27.80 1.26 23.10
CA LYS A 61 28.29 0.90 24.44
C LYS A 61 28.66 -0.56 24.57
N LEU A 62 27.85 -1.47 24.03
CA LEU A 62 28.17 -2.90 23.96
C LEU A 62 29.49 -3.16 23.21
N LEU A 63 29.81 -2.33 22.23
CA LEU A 63 31.01 -2.38 21.41
C LEU A 63 32.17 -1.51 21.94
N ALA A 64 32.05 -0.96 23.15
CA ALA A 64 33.04 -0.05 23.74
C ALA A 64 33.42 1.14 22.82
N GLY A 65 32.44 1.72 22.10
CA GLY A 65 32.61 2.91 21.26
C GLY A 65 33.05 2.66 19.81
N LYS A 66 33.21 1.38 19.42
CA LYS A 66 33.74 1.01 18.10
C LYS A 66 32.82 1.42 16.94
N LEU A 67 31.50 1.46 17.14
CA LEU A 67 30.57 1.89 16.08
C LEU A 67 30.75 3.38 15.80
N ARG A 68 30.84 4.21 16.85
CA ARG A 68 31.13 5.65 16.72
C ARG A 68 32.48 5.91 16.06
N GLU A 69 33.52 5.21 16.51
CA GLU A 69 34.87 5.32 15.94
C GLU A 69 34.85 5.03 14.43
N THR A 70 34.26 3.91 14.04
CA THR A 70 34.21 3.49 12.63
C THR A 70 33.35 4.44 11.79
N LEU A 71 32.25 4.97 12.35
CA LEU A 71 31.45 6.00 11.69
C LEU A 71 32.26 7.27 11.42
N ASN A 72 33.04 7.75 12.38
CA ASN A 72 33.89 8.93 12.20
C ASN A 72 34.95 8.72 11.13
N ILE A 73 35.59 7.55 11.10
CA ILE A 73 36.58 7.17 10.06
C ILE A 73 35.94 7.18 8.67
N SER A 74 34.68 6.76 8.56
CA SER A 74 33.97 6.65 7.28
C SER A 74 33.60 8.00 6.63
N GLY A 75 33.89 9.13 7.29
CA GLY A 75 33.81 10.45 6.69
C GLY A 75 32.50 11.20 6.99
N PRO A 76 31.85 11.82 5.98
CA PRO A 76 30.74 12.74 6.21
C PRO A 76 29.55 12.12 7.00
N PRO A 77 28.81 12.95 7.77
CA PRO A 77 27.65 12.50 8.53
C PRO A 77 26.53 11.99 7.62
N LEU A 78 25.72 11.06 8.13
CA LEU A 78 24.54 10.54 7.44
C LEU A 78 23.39 11.55 7.52
N LYS A 79 22.94 12.01 6.34
CA LYS A 79 21.72 12.83 6.19
C LYS A 79 20.48 11.93 6.13
N ALA A 80 19.28 12.53 6.26
CA ALA A 80 18.00 11.83 6.15
C ALA A 80 17.95 10.87 4.94
N GLY A 81 17.54 9.62 5.20
CA GLY A 81 17.40 8.57 4.18
C GLY A 81 18.71 7.99 3.63
N LYS A 82 19.89 8.48 4.06
CA LYS A 82 21.19 7.91 3.66
C LYS A 82 21.60 6.78 4.59
N THR A 83 22.34 5.82 4.04
CA THR A 83 22.77 4.62 4.76
C THR A 83 24.28 4.43 4.69
N ARG A 84 24.83 3.68 5.65
CA ARG A 84 26.21 3.19 5.59
C ARG A 84 26.33 1.86 6.33
N THR A 85 27.01 0.91 5.71
CA THR A 85 27.20 -0.44 6.26
C THR A 85 28.55 -0.57 6.94
N PHE A 86 28.57 -1.21 8.10
CA PHE A 86 29.75 -1.57 8.87
C PHE A 86 29.77 -3.07 9.11
N TYR A 87 30.94 -3.69 8.98
CA TYR A 87 31.10 -5.14 9.01
C TYR A 87 31.91 -5.60 10.22
N GLY A 88 31.61 -6.78 10.73
CA GLY A 88 32.42 -7.43 11.77
C GLY A 88 32.53 -6.64 13.09
N LEU A 89 31.49 -5.85 13.40
CA LEU A 89 31.43 -5.10 14.65
C LEU A 89 31.03 -6.00 15.83
N HIS A 90 30.06 -6.89 15.62
CA HIS A 90 29.59 -7.85 16.61
C HIS A 90 29.46 -9.25 16.00
N GLN A 91 29.63 -10.30 16.80
CA GLN A 91 29.54 -11.69 16.32
C GLN A 91 28.11 -12.06 15.85
N ASP A 92 27.08 -11.54 16.52
CA ASP A 92 25.67 -11.82 16.20
C ASP A 92 25.14 -10.94 15.05
N PHE A 93 25.87 -9.88 14.71
CA PHE A 93 25.48 -8.91 13.68
C PHE A 93 26.68 -8.63 12.77
N PRO A 94 27.02 -9.56 11.86
CA PRO A 94 28.15 -9.41 10.94
C PRO A 94 28.02 -8.19 10.03
N SER A 95 26.79 -7.74 9.75
CA SER A 95 26.51 -6.50 9.02
C SER A 95 25.57 -5.60 9.82
N VAL A 96 26.02 -4.38 10.11
CA VAL A 96 25.24 -3.33 10.78
C VAL A 96 25.09 -2.17 9.81
N VAL A 97 23.85 -1.79 9.48
CA VAL A 97 23.55 -0.65 8.61
C VAL A 97 23.06 0.51 9.47
N LEU A 98 23.85 1.58 9.51
CA LEU A 98 23.40 2.85 10.07
C LEU A 98 22.56 3.62 9.04
N VAL A 99 21.45 4.20 9.49
CA VAL A 99 20.53 4.98 8.67
C VAL A 99 20.33 6.38 9.25
N GLY A 100 20.39 7.40 8.40
CA GLY A 100 20.18 8.79 8.81
C GLY A 100 18.70 9.12 8.95
N LEU A 101 18.28 9.55 10.13
CA LEU A 101 16.89 9.82 10.49
C LEU A 101 16.47 11.28 10.31
N GLY A 102 17.41 12.17 9.95
CA GLY A 102 17.13 13.61 9.92
C GLY A 102 17.06 14.22 11.33
N LYS A 103 16.31 15.31 11.50
CA LYS A 103 16.20 16.02 12.79
C LYS A 103 15.37 15.21 13.78
N LYS A 104 15.84 15.08 15.02
CA LYS A 104 15.15 14.30 16.07
C LYS A 104 13.78 14.88 16.44
N ALA A 105 13.65 16.21 16.43
CA ALA A 105 12.43 16.92 16.79
C ALA A 105 11.51 17.21 15.58
N ALA A 106 11.69 16.53 14.45
CA ALA A 106 10.84 16.70 13.27
C ALA A 106 9.40 16.23 13.55
N GLY A 107 8.47 17.18 13.61
CA GLY A 107 7.05 16.97 13.91
C GLY A 107 6.16 17.05 12.67
N ILE A 108 4.99 17.65 12.82
CA ILE A 108 4.10 17.97 11.70
C ILE A 108 4.72 19.12 10.89
N ASP A 109 4.84 18.92 9.58
CA ASP A 109 5.20 19.96 8.63
C ASP A 109 3.92 20.55 8.02
N GLU A 110 3.65 21.82 8.33
CA GLU A 110 2.45 22.52 7.87
C GLU A 110 2.43 22.78 6.35
N GLN A 111 3.60 22.78 5.69
CA GLN A 111 3.69 22.97 4.24
C GLN A 111 3.40 21.65 3.51
N GLU A 112 3.95 20.55 4.02
CA GLU A 112 3.81 19.23 3.40
C GLU A 112 2.54 18.47 3.85
N ASN A 113 1.90 18.91 4.94
CA ASN A 113 0.72 18.31 5.55
C ASN A 113 0.93 16.83 5.95
N TRP A 114 2.05 16.55 6.61
CA TRP A 114 2.38 15.24 7.15
C TRP A 114 3.24 15.33 8.41
N HIS A 115 3.44 14.21 9.11
CA HIS A 115 4.44 14.12 10.16
C HIS A 115 5.83 13.76 9.59
N GLU A 116 6.71 14.76 9.45
CA GLU A 116 8.03 14.65 8.80
C GLU A 116 8.91 13.57 9.48
N GLY A 117 8.93 13.52 10.82
CA GLY A 117 9.68 12.50 11.56
C GLY A 117 9.31 11.07 11.17
N LYS A 118 8.02 10.77 11.01
CA LYS A 118 7.54 9.42 10.61
C LYS A 118 7.94 9.09 9.17
N GLU A 119 7.83 10.05 8.24
CA GLU A 119 8.28 9.87 6.85
C GLU A 119 9.79 9.61 6.76
N ASN A 120 10.59 10.36 7.53
CA ASN A 120 12.04 10.16 7.61
C ASN A 120 12.39 8.76 8.13
N ILE A 121 11.71 8.29 9.19
CA ILE A 121 11.92 6.95 9.74
C ILE A 121 11.55 5.88 8.69
N ARG A 122 10.37 5.97 8.06
CA ARG A 122 9.94 5.02 7.02
C ARG A 122 10.96 4.92 5.89
N ALA A 123 11.41 6.07 5.36
CA ALA A 123 12.37 6.15 4.28
C ALA A 123 13.74 5.57 4.66
N ALA A 124 14.26 5.96 5.83
CA ALA A 124 15.56 5.52 6.32
C ALA A 124 15.59 4.01 6.60
N VAL A 125 14.57 3.48 7.29
CA VAL A 125 14.48 2.05 7.59
C VAL A 125 14.28 1.22 6.32
N ALA A 126 13.47 1.68 5.37
CA ALA A 126 13.32 1.02 4.08
C ALA A 126 14.66 0.92 3.33
N ALA A 127 15.43 2.01 3.30
CA ALA A 127 16.76 2.01 2.69
C ALA A 127 17.73 1.04 3.40
N GLY A 128 17.73 1.03 4.74
CA GLY A 128 18.53 0.11 5.54
C GLY A 128 18.18 -1.37 5.27
N CYS A 129 16.90 -1.70 5.28
CA CYS A 129 16.44 -3.07 5.04
C CYS A 129 16.75 -3.54 3.61
N ARG A 130 16.64 -2.67 2.60
CA ARG A 130 17.05 -3.00 1.22
C ARG A 130 18.55 -3.28 1.13
N GLN A 131 19.38 -2.51 1.82
CA GLN A 131 20.82 -2.77 1.88
C GLN A 131 21.13 -4.13 2.52
N ILE A 132 20.38 -4.52 3.55
CA ILE A 132 20.49 -5.86 4.17
C ILE A 132 20.05 -6.97 3.19
N GLN A 133 18.98 -6.76 2.43
CA GLN A 133 18.53 -7.72 1.42
C GLN A 133 19.55 -7.90 0.29
N ASP A 134 20.20 -6.81 -0.14
CA ASP A 134 21.24 -6.85 -1.19
C ASP A 134 22.53 -7.55 -0.71
N LEU A 135 22.72 -7.68 0.62
CA LEU A 135 23.77 -8.50 1.23
C LEU A 135 23.35 -9.96 1.43
N GLU A 136 22.16 -10.35 0.93
CA GLU A 136 21.60 -11.70 0.99
C GLU A 136 21.42 -12.26 2.41
N LEU A 137 21.20 -11.38 3.39
CA LEU A 137 20.87 -11.79 4.75
C LEU A 137 19.37 -12.09 4.87
N SER A 138 19.02 -13.24 5.44
CA SER A 138 17.63 -13.73 5.53
C SER A 138 16.84 -13.14 6.71
N SER A 139 17.51 -12.45 7.64
CA SER A 139 16.85 -11.83 8.79
C SER A 139 17.48 -10.49 9.15
N VAL A 140 16.67 -9.58 9.67
CA VAL A 140 17.11 -8.27 10.14
C VAL A 140 16.39 -7.87 11.42
N GLU A 141 17.15 -7.37 12.40
CA GLU A 141 16.58 -6.64 13.53
C GLU A 141 16.66 -5.14 13.27
N VAL A 142 15.58 -4.44 13.63
CA VAL A 142 15.36 -3.05 13.25
C VAL A 142 15.13 -2.22 14.50
N ASP A 143 15.94 -1.18 14.64
CA ASP A 143 15.77 -0.13 15.64
C ASP A 143 14.37 0.51 15.58
N PRO A 144 13.67 0.67 16.72
CA PRO A 144 12.39 1.38 16.75
C PRO A 144 12.49 2.86 16.35
N CYS A 145 13.67 3.46 16.34
CA CYS A 145 13.92 4.84 15.90
C CYS A 145 13.08 5.91 16.62
N GLY A 146 12.60 5.62 17.83
CA GLY A 146 11.69 6.49 18.58
C GLY A 146 10.21 6.39 18.15
N ASP A 147 9.90 5.71 17.05
CA ASP A 147 8.55 5.39 16.59
C ASP A 147 8.55 4.01 15.89
N ALA A 148 8.27 2.97 16.68
CA ALA A 148 8.32 1.59 16.20
C ALA A 148 7.26 1.28 15.13
N GLN A 149 6.14 2.03 15.09
CA GLN A 149 5.13 1.87 14.05
C GLN A 149 5.71 2.35 12.71
N ALA A 150 6.29 3.55 12.66
CA ALA A 150 6.91 4.09 11.45
C ALA A 150 8.10 3.25 10.98
N ALA A 151 8.90 2.73 11.91
CA ALA A 151 10.02 1.83 11.59
C ALA A 151 9.53 0.51 10.97
N ALA A 152 8.52 -0.13 11.56
CA ALA A 152 7.92 -1.34 11.02
C ALA A 152 7.29 -1.10 9.64
N GLU A 153 6.60 0.03 9.45
CA GLU A 153 6.05 0.42 8.15
C GLU A 153 7.14 0.55 7.10
N GLY A 154 8.24 1.24 7.40
CA GLY A 154 9.40 1.38 6.51
C GLY A 154 10.01 0.03 6.12
N ALA A 155 10.20 -0.87 7.09
CA ALA A 155 10.76 -2.20 6.85
C ALA A 155 9.85 -3.04 5.95
N VAL A 156 8.57 -3.16 6.30
CA VAL A 156 7.61 -4.05 5.62
C VAL A 156 7.22 -3.52 4.23
N LEU A 157 7.02 -2.21 4.08
CA LEU A 157 6.73 -1.61 2.76
C LEU A 157 7.96 -1.65 1.85
N GLY A 158 9.14 -1.36 2.42
CA GLY A 158 10.40 -1.22 1.70
C GLY A 158 10.99 -2.53 1.17
N LEU A 159 10.72 -3.65 1.86
CA LEU A 159 11.17 -4.99 1.45
C LEU A 159 10.21 -5.68 0.47
N TYR A 160 8.95 -5.25 0.40
CA TYR A 160 7.95 -5.89 -0.45
C TYR A 160 8.29 -5.77 -1.94
N GLU A 161 8.18 -6.88 -2.64
CA GLU A 161 8.26 -7.02 -4.09
C GLU A 161 7.30 -8.12 -4.52
N TYR A 162 6.55 -7.89 -5.60
CA TYR A 162 5.80 -8.95 -6.24
C TYR A 162 6.72 -9.70 -7.20
N ASP A 163 7.05 -10.94 -6.84
CA ASP A 163 7.96 -11.80 -7.61
C ASP A 163 7.45 -13.23 -7.77
N ASP A 164 6.17 -13.49 -7.46
CA ASP A 164 5.55 -14.82 -7.52
C ASP A 164 5.74 -15.49 -8.88
N LEU A 165 5.74 -14.71 -9.95
CA LEU A 165 5.88 -15.17 -11.33
C LEU A 165 7.33 -15.11 -11.86
N LYS A 166 8.33 -14.82 -11.01
CA LYS A 166 9.75 -14.76 -11.38
C LYS A 166 10.52 -15.96 -10.85
N GLN A 167 11.41 -16.51 -11.67
CA GLN A 167 12.36 -17.54 -11.24
C GLN A 167 13.50 -16.96 -10.39
N LYS A 168 14.06 -15.81 -10.82
CA LYS A 168 15.08 -15.08 -10.07
C LYS A 168 14.41 -14.15 -9.06
N LYS A 169 14.58 -14.45 -7.77
CA LYS A 169 14.04 -13.69 -6.65
C LYS A 169 15.16 -13.10 -5.81
N LYS A 170 14.87 -12.01 -5.09
CA LYS A 170 15.77 -11.53 -4.04
C LYS A 170 15.63 -12.43 -2.80
N MET A 171 16.61 -12.38 -1.90
CA MET A 171 16.52 -13.06 -0.61
C MET A 171 15.28 -12.61 0.15
N ALA A 172 14.48 -13.55 0.65
CA ALA A 172 13.37 -13.24 1.54
C ALA A 172 13.93 -12.81 2.90
N VAL A 173 13.59 -11.60 3.36
CA VAL A 173 14.11 -11.03 4.60
C VAL A 173 13.02 -10.99 5.67
N SER A 174 13.26 -11.62 6.81
CA SER A 174 12.41 -11.51 7.99
C SER A 174 12.85 -10.32 8.85
N ALA A 175 12.06 -9.24 8.85
CA ALA A 175 12.30 -8.07 9.69
C ALA A 175 11.61 -8.21 11.05
N LYS A 176 12.34 -7.95 12.13
CA LYS A 176 11.86 -7.99 13.52
C LYS A 176 12.30 -6.75 14.28
N LEU A 177 11.56 -6.41 15.34
CA LEU A 177 11.96 -5.35 16.27
C LEU A 177 13.29 -5.70 16.96
N TYR A 178 14.22 -4.75 17.01
CA TYR A 178 15.40 -4.83 17.86
C TYR A 178 15.03 -4.45 19.30
N GLY A 179 15.19 -5.37 20.24
CA GLY A 179 14.75 -5.22 21.63
C GLY A 179 13.26 -5.57 21.85
N SER A 180 12.74 -5.27 23.05
CA SER A 180 11.42 -5.73 23.50
C SER A 180 10.44 -4.64 23.95
N GLY A 181 10.85 -3.37 24.02
CA GLY A 181 10.04 -2.29 24.62
C GLY A 181 8.78 -1.89 23.83
N ASP A 182 8.83 -1.92 22.50
CA ASP A 182 7.81 -1.30 21.62
C ASP A 182 7.05 -2.31 20.74
N GLN A 183 6.83 -3.52 21.24
CA GLN A 183 6.26 -4.63 20.46
C GLN A 183 4.86 -4.30 19.89
N GLU A 184 3.98 -3.67 20.66
CA GLU A 184 2.63 -3.33 20.20
C GLU A 184 2.64 -2.34 19.04
N ALA A 185 3.40 -1.24 19.17
CA ALA A 185 3.56 -0.23 18.13
C ALA A 185 4.22 -0.83 16.87
N TRP A 186 5.24 -1.68 17.04
CA TRP A 186 5.84 -2.42 15.92
C TRP A 186 4.81 -3.30 15.20
N GLN A 187 4.05 -4.12 15.92
CA GLN A 187 3.03 -4.99 15.32
C GLN A 187 1.92 -4.19 14.63
N LYS A 188 1.54 -3.03 15.19
CA LYS A 188 0.62 -2.10 14.54
C LYS A 188 1.16 -1.63 13.19
N GLY A 189 2.44 -1.26 13.12
CA GLY A 189 3.08 -0.84 11.87
C GLY A 189 3.20 -1.99 10.85
N VAL A 190 3.54 -3.19 11.30
CA VAL A 190 3.50 -4.40 10.47
C VAL A 190 2.11 -4.63 9.89
N LEU A 191 1.05 -4.47 10.69
CA LEU A 191 -0.33 -4.65 10.27
C LEU A 191 -0.73 -3.63 9.21
N PHE A 192 -0.47 -2.33 9.44
CA PHE A 192 -0.77 -1.25 8.49
C PHE A 192 -0.05 -1.47 7.15
N ALA A 193 1.24 -1.77 7.19
CA ALA A 193 2.03 -2.02 6.00
C ALA A 193 1.61 -3.31 5.27
N SER A 194 1.26 -4.36 6.00
CA SER A 194 0.75 -5.61 5.41
C SER A 194 -0.59 -5.40 4.71
N GLY A 195 -1.48 -4.57 5.26
CA GLY A 195 -2.72 -4.17 4.60
C GLY A 195 -2.45 -3.48 3.26
N GLN A 196 -1.51 -2.52 3.23
CA GLN A 196 -1.12 -1.88 1.97
C GLN A 196 -0.44 -2.86 1.00
N ASN A 197 0.39 -3.78 1.48
CA ASN A 197 1.02 -4.81 0.64
C ASN A 197 0.02 -5.80 0.05
N LEU A 198 -1.09 -6.10 0.74
CA LEU A 198 -2.20 -6.87 0.15
C LEU A 198 -2.82 -6.11 -1.02
N ALA A 199 -3.09 -4.81 -0.87
CA ALA A 199 -3.59 -3.99 -1.97
C ALA A 199 -2.59 -3.95 -3.15
N ARG A 200 -1.29 -3.81 -2.87
CA ARG A 200 -0.22 -3.87 -3.88
C ARG A 200 -0.21 -5.20 -4.62
N GLN A 201 -0.34 -6.32 -3.90
CA GLN A 201 -0.37 -7.65 -4.51
C GLN A 201 -1.53 -7.79 -5.48
N LEU A 202 -2.73 -7.39 -5.04
CA LEU A 202 -3.93 -7.46 -5.86
C LEU A 202 -3.79 -6.61 -7.13
N MET A 203 -3.22 -5.41 -7.02
CA MET A 203 -3.03 -4.49 -8.16
C MET A 203 -1.89 -4.91 -9.10
N GLU A 204 -0.82 -5.52 -8.58
CA GLU A 204 0.37 -5.85 -9.37
C GLU A 204 0.21 -7.17 -10.14
N THR A 205 -0.59 -8.10 -9.59
CA THR A 205 -0.88 -9.40 -10.22
C THR A 205 -1.50 -9.18 -11.59
N PRO A 206 -1.07 -9.89 -12.65
CA PRO A 206 -1.62 -9.70 -13.98
C PRO A 206 -3.09 -10.11 -14.06
N ALA A 207 -3.88 -9.39 -14.87
CA ALA A 207 -5.34 -9.51 -14.88
C ALA A 207 -5.86 -10.90 -15.27
N ASN A 208 -5.12 -11.66 -16.08
CA ASN A 208 -5.47 -13.04 -16.43
C ASN A 208 -5.38 -14.01 -15.23
N GLU A 209 -4.68 -13.62 -14.17
CA GLU A 209 -4.68 -14.32 -12.87
C GLU A 209 -5.62 -13.62 -11.88
N MET A 210 -5.60 -12.28 -11.83
CA MET A 210 -6.44 -11.47 -10.94
C MET A 210 -7.80 -11.16 -11.56
N THR A 211 -8.55 -12.20 -11.93
CA THR A 211 -9.91 -12.05 -12.47
C THR A 211 -10.91 -11.60 -11.38
N PRO A 212 -12.14 -11.18 -11.73
CA PRO A 212 -13.16 -10.77 -10.76
C PRO A 212 -13.39 -11.82 -9.67
N THR A 213 -13.51 -13.09 -10.06
CA THR A 213 -13.68 -14.22 -9.14
C THR A 213 -12.45 -14.38 -8.25
N ARG A 214 -11.25 -14.36 -8.84
CA ARG A 214 -10.01 -14.57 -8.09
C ARG A 214 -9.74 -13.48 -7.08
N PHE A 215 -10.00 -12.22 -7.43
CA PHE A 215 -9.93 -11.09 -6.50
C PHE A 215 -10.85 -11.34 -5.29
N ALA A 216 -12.10 -11.73 -5.54
CA ALA A 216 -13.09 -11.97 -4.49
C ALA A 216 -12.67 -13.11 -3.55
N GLU A 217 -12.16 -14.22 -4.08
CA GLU A 217 -11.64 -15.35 -3.29
C GLU A 217 -10.45 -14.97 -2.39
N ILE A 218 -9.53 -14.15 -2.91
CA ILE A 218 -8.35 -13.72 -2.15
C ILE A 218 -8.79 -12.82 -0.99
N ILE A 219 -9.72 -11.90 -1.22
CA ILE A 219 -10.27 -11.05 -0.15
C ILE A 219 -11.04 -11.89 0.87
N GLU A 220 -11.87 -12.83 0.42
CA GLU A 220 -12.61 -13.74 1.29
C GLU A 220 -11.66 -14.49 2.24
N LYS A 221 -10.62 -15.11 1.68
CA LYS A 221 -9.61 -15.85 2.47
C LYS A 221 -8.93 -14.96 3.50
N ASN A 222 -8.49 -13.76 3.08
CA ASN A 222 -7.79 -12.84 3.98
C ASN A 222 -8.69 -12.30 5.09
N LEU A 223 -9.96 -12.00 4.78
CA LEU A 223 -10.91 -11.47 5.74
C LEU A 223 -11.34 -12.53 6.77
N LYS A 224 -11.64 -13.76 6.32
CA LYS A 224 -11.97 -14.89 7.22
C LYS A 224 -10.79 -15.26 8.12
N SER A 225 -9.56 -15.14 7.62
CA SER A 225 -8.35 -15.34 8.43
C SER A 225 -8.12 -14.22 9.45
N ALA A 226 -8.64 -13.01 9.19
CA ALA A 226 -8.46 -11.85 10.05
C ALA A 226 -9.42 -11.87 11.25
N SER A 227 -10.67 -12.33 11.08
CA SER A 227 -11.65 -12.37 12.17
C SER A 227 -12.80 -13.32 11.86
N SER A 228 -13.30 -14.00 12.90
CA SER A 228 -14.51 -14.82 12.83
C SER A 228 -15.81 -14.01 12.74
N LYS A 229 -15.75 -12.69 12.96
CA LYS A 229 -16.90 -11.77 12.90
C LYS A 229 -17.17 -11.25 11.48
N THR A 230 -16.94 -12.09 10.47
CA THR A 230 -16.96 -11.68 9.07
C THR A 230 -17.93 -12.52 8.26
N GLU A 231 -18.55 -11.90 7.26
CA GLU A 231 -19.41 -12.55 6.28
C GLU A 231 -19.04 -12.04 4.89
N VAL A 232 -19.01 -12.94 3.91
CA VAL A 232 -18.58 -12.65 2.54
C VAL A 232 -19.58 -13.24 1.58
N HIS A 233 -20.05 -12.42 0.66
CA HIS A 233 -20.90 -12.82 -0.45
C HIS A 233 -20.23 -12.47 -1.77
N ILE A 234 -19.87 -13.49 -2.53
CA ILE A 234 -19.42 -13.35 -3.91
C ILE A 234 -20.66 -13.50 -4.79
N ARG A 235 -21.33 -12.37 -5.08
CA ARG A 235 -22.62 -12.38 -5.77
C ARG A 235 -22.41 -12.64 -7.27
N PRO A 236 -23.04 -13.68 -7.84
CA PRO A 236 -22.90 -13.99 -9.27
C PRO A 236 -23.73 -13.04 -10.14
N LYS A 237 -23.55 -13.14 -11.47
CA LYS A 237 -24.32 -12.37 -12.46
C LYS A 237 -25.84 -12.40 -12.27
N SER A 238 -26.42 -13.57 -11.94
CA SER A 238 -27.87 -13.68 -11.71
C SER A 238 -28.37 -12.76 -10.58
N TRP A 239 -27.60 -12.65 -9.49
CA TRP A 239 -27.91 -11.72 -8.40
C TRP A 239 -27.77 -10.26 -8.86
N ILE A 240 -26.78 -9.96 -9.69
CA ILE A 240 -26.57 -8.60 -10.24
C ILE A 240 -27.78 -8.19 -11.11
N GLU A 241 -28.32 -9.13 -11.90
CA GLU A 241 -29.55 -8.98 -12.69
C GLU A 241 -30.78 -8.78 -11.79
N GLU A 242 -30.96 -9.60 -10.77
CA GLU A 242 -32.05 -9.46 -9.76
C GLU A 242 -32.02 -8.10 -9.06
N GLN A 243 -30.82 -7.56 -8.81
CA GLN A 243 -30.64 -6.25 -8.20
C GLN A 243 -30.86 -5.07 -9.16
N ALA A 244 -31.18 -5.35 -10.43
CA ALA A 244 -31.38 -4.37 -11.50
C ALA A 244 -30.17 -3.43 -11.70
N MET A 245 -28.95 -3.96 -11.56
CA MET A 245 -27.71 -3.20 -11.77
C MET A 245 -27.34 -3.12 -13.25
N GLY A 246 -28.23 -2.50 -14.04
CA GLY A 246 -28.11 -2.45 -15.50
C GLY A 246 -26.90 -1.63 -16.00
N SER A 247 -26.45 -0.65 -15.22
CA SER A 247 -25.26 0.15 -15.55
C SER A 247 -23.99 -0.68 -15.41
N PHE A 248 -23.84 -1.43 -14.31
CA PHE A 248 -22.74 -2.37 -14.10
C PHE A 248 -22.73 -3.50 -15.14
N LEU A 249 -23.87 -4.15 -15.37
CA LEU A 249 -24.00 -5.24 -16.35
C LEU A 249 -23.61 -4.79 -17.77
N SER A 250 -23.87 -3.53 -18.11
CA SER A 250 -23.52 -2.96 -19.42
C SER A 250 -22.01 -2.93 -19.67
N VAL A 251 -21.20 -2.75 -18.63
CA VAL A 251 -19.74 -2.79 -18.73
C VAL A 251 -19.27 -4.23 -18.88
N ALA A 252 -19.70 -5.09 -17.95
CA ALA A 252 -19.24 -6.47 -17.85
C ALA A 252 -19.54 -7.32 -19.10
N LYS A 253 -20.67 -7.09 -19.77
CA LYS A 253 -21.10 -7.89 -20.93
C LYS A 253 -20.09 -7.92 -22.07
N GLY A 254 -19.18 -6.96 -22.16
CA GLY A 254 -18.16 -6.90 -23.20
C GLY A 254 -17.13 -8.04 -23.11
N SER A 255 -16.83 -8.51 -21.90
CA SER A 255 -15.89 -9.62 -21.68
C SER A 255 -16.60 -10.99 -21.63
N ASP A 256 -15.81 -12.05 -21.82
CA ASP A 256 -16.20 -13.43 -21.53
C ASP A 256 -15.93 -13.81 -20.05
N GLU A 257 -15.11 -13.03 -19.34
CA GLU A 257 -14.86 -13.23 -17.91
C GLU A 257 -16.12 -12.88 -17.09
N PRO A 258 -16.62 -13.78 -16.23
CA PRO A 258 -17.84 -13.52 -15.46
C PRO A 258 -17.70 -12.35 -14.47
N PRO A 259 -18.70 -11.43 -14.41
CA PRO A 259 -18.71 -10.42 -13.37
C PRO A 259 -19.15 -11.01 -12.03
N VAL A 260 -18.61 -10.44 -10.96
CA VAL A 260 -19.09 -10.68 -9.59
C VAL A 260 -19.31 -9.34 -8.88
N PHE A 261 -20.24 -9.32 -7.93
CA PHE A 261 -20.36 -8.21 -7.00
C PHE A 261 -19.93 -8.72 -5.62
N LEU A 262 -18.76 -8.28 -5.17
CA LEU A 262 -18.24 -8.67 -3.86
C LEU A 262 -18.87 -7.79 -2.78
N GLU A 263 -19.50 -8.44 -1.81
CA GLU A 263 -20.09 -7.81 -0.63
C GLU A 263 -19.47 -8.46 0.62
N ILE A 264 -18.77 -7.66 1.42
CA ILE A 264 -18.11 -8.12 2.65
C ILE A 264 -18.65 -7.37 3.86
N HIS A 265 -18.86 -8.08 4.96
CA HIS A 265 -19.33 -7.56 6.23
C HIS A 265 -18.31 -7.85 7.30
N TYR A 266 -17.94 -6.83 8.07
CA TYR A 266 -17.22 -6.94 9.32
C TYR A 266 -18.12 -6.44 10.46
N LYS A 267 -18.51 -7.35 11.35
CA LYS A 267 -19.45 -7.10 12.46
C LYS A 267 -18.68 -6.84 13.75
N GLY A 268 -17.85 -5.80 13.74
CA GLY A 268 -16.95 -5.47 14.84
C GLY A 268 -17.63 -4.81 16.03
N SER A 269 -18.76 -4.12 15.81
CA SER A 269 -19.46 -3.40 16.88
C SER A 269 -20.02 -4.36 17.94
N PRO A 270 -19.98 -3.98 19.23
CA PRO A 270 -20.72 -4.70 20.26
C PRO A 270 -22.23 -4.73 20.01
N ASN A 271 -22.77 -3.72 19.32
CA ASN A 271 -24.17 -3.65 18.92
C ASN A 271 -24.33 -4.08 17.46
N ALA A 272 -24.94 -5.24 17.22
CA ALA A 272 -25.17 -5.76 15.87
C ALA A 272 -26.07 -4.85 14.99
N ASN A 273 -26.90 -4.01 15.61
CA ASN A 273 -27.79 -3.07 14.93
C ASN A 273 -27.14 -1.70 14.69
N GLU A 274 -25.90 -1.49 15.12
CA GLU A 274 -25.18 -0.23 14.90
C GLU A 274 -25.02 0.01 13.40
N PRO A 275 -25.48 1.17 12.86
CA PRO A 275 -25.36 1.46 11.45
C PRO A 275 -23.89 1.38 10.97
N PRO A 276 -23.60 0.71 9.84
CA PRO A 276 -22.24 0.47 9.40
C PRO A 276 -21.62 1.69 8.73
N LEU A 277 -20.30 1.67 8.58
CA LEU A 277 -19.61 2.47 7.56
C LEU A 277 -19.60 1.65 6.27
N VAL A 278 -19.96 2.25 5.13
CA VAL A 278 -19.93 1.55 3.84
C VAL A 278 -18.80 2.07 2.97
N PHE A 279 -17.97 1.16 2.48
CA PHE A 279 -16.86 1.42 1.58
C PHE A 279 -17.16 0.79 0.22
N VAL A 280 -16.93 1.52 -0.87
CA VAL A 280 -17.22 1.07 -2.25
C VAL A 280 -15.96 1.18 -3.11
N GLY A 281 -15.56 0.12 -3.79
CA GLY A 281 -14.35 0.11 -4.61
C GLY A 281 -14.64 -0.17 -6.09
N LYS A 282 -14.11 0.65 -7.00
CA LYS A 282 -14.07 0.31 -8.43
C LYS A 282 -13.20 -0.95 -8.61
N GLY A 283 -13.77 -1.98 -9.25
CA GLY A 283 -13.15 -3.29 -9.44
C GLY A 283 -12.98 -3.70 -10.91
N ILE A 284 -12.47 -2.81 -11.78
CA ILE A 284 -12.17 -3.20 -13.15
C ILE A 284 -10.84 -3.97 -13.19
N THR A 285 -10.91 -5.28 -13.33
CA THR A 285 -9.72 -6.16 -13.29
C THR A 285 -8.81 -5.99 -14.49
N PHE A 286 -9.36 -5.57 -15.63
CA PHE A 286 -8.62 -5.03 -16.75
C PHE A 286 -9.46 -4.02 -17.53
N ASP A 287 -8.86 -2.89 -17.87
CA ASP A 287 -9.51 -1.83 -18.64
C ASP A 287 -8.82 -1.58 -19.99
N SER A 288 -9.41 -2.10 -21.05
CA SER A 288 -8.99 -1.79 -22.42
C SER A 288 -9.63 -0.51 -22.98
N GLY A 289 -10.60 0.05 -22.25
CA GLY A 289 -11.52 1.10 -22.70
C GLY A 289 -12.74 0.61 -23.48
N GLY A 290 -12.82 -0.68 -23.80
CA GLY A 290 -13.91 -1.24 -24.59
C GLY A 290 -13.87 -0.76 -26.05
N ILE A 291 -15.02 -0.38 -26.61
CA ILE A 291 -15.09 0.16 -27.99
C ILE A 291 -14.38 1.51 -28.13
N SER A 292 -14.40 2.33 -27.08
CA SER A 292 -13.59 3.55 -26.94
C SER A 292 -12.17 3.19 -26.51
N ILE A 293 -11.51 2.37 -27.33
CA ILE A 293 -10.28 1.65 -26.97
C ILE A 293 -9.13 2.59 -26.59
N LYS A 294 -8.40 2.24 -25.53
CA LYS A 294 -7.18 2.95 -25.10
C LYS A 294 -6.05 2.77 -26.11
N ALA A 295 -5.08 3.69 -26.08
CA ALA A 295 -3.83 3.53 -26.81
C ALA A 295 -2.97 2.40 -26.20
N SER A 296 -2.13 1.75 -27.02
CA SER A 296 -1.30 0.60 -26.58
C SER A 296 -0.25 0.94 -25.53
N ALA A 297 0.26 2.17 -25.52
CA ALA A 297 1.35 2.58 -24.64
C ALA A 297 0.94 2.48 -23.16
N ASN A 298 1.66 1.64 -22.40
CA ASN A 298 1.45 1.40 -20.96
C ASN A 298 0.04 0.87 -20.60
N MET A 299 -0.69 0.28 -21.56
CA MET A 299 -2.01 -0.31 -21.28
C MET A 299 -1.92 -1.46 -20.27
N ASP A 300 -0.74 -2.09 -20.12
CA ASP A 300 -0.50 -3.13 -19.10
C ASP A 300 -0.79 -2.65 -17.68
N LEU A 301 -0.65 -1.35 -17.40
CA LEU A 301 -0.94 -0.76 -16.09
C LEU A 301 -2.42 -0.84 -15.71
N MET A 302 -3.31 -1.02 -16.69
CA MET A 302 -4.75 -1.15 -16.48
C MET A 302 -5.16 -2.46 -15.78
N ARG A 303 -4.22 -3.39 -15.53
CA ARG A 303 -4.43 -4.48 -14.57
C ARG A 303 -4.73 -3.98 -13.15
N ALA A 304 -4.31 -2.75 -12.82
CA ALA A 304 -4.55 -2.13 -11.52
C ALA A 304 -5.79 -1.23 -11.50
N ASP A 305 -6.66 -1.29 -12.50
CA ASP A 305 -7.90 -0.49 -12.54
C ASP A 305 -9.00 -1.00 -11.56
N MET A 306 -8.62 -2.00 -10.77
CA MET A 306 -9.31 -2.54 -9.61
C MET A 306 -8.72 -2.00 -8.28
N GLY A 307 -7.83 -1.00 -8.34
CA GLY A 307 -7.16 -0.43 -7.16
C GLY A 307 -8.13 0.15 -6.13
N GLY A 308 -9.29 0.64 -6.58
CA GLY A 308 -10.37 1.08 -5.71
C GLY A 308 -10.90 -0.04 -4.81
N ALA A 309 -11.18 -1.19 -5.39
CA ALA A 309 -11.56 -2.41 -4.66
C ALA A 309 -10.40 -2.93 -3.79
N ALA A 310 -9.18 -2.96 -4.32
CA ALA A 310 -8.01 -3.45 -3.59
C ALA A 310 -7.78 -2.69 -2.27
N THR A 311 -7.83 -1.37 -2.32
CA THR A 311 -7.55 -0.49 -1.18
C THR A 311 -8.62 -0.58 -0.10
N ILE A 312 -9.90 -0.47 -0.47
CA ILE A 312 -11.01 -0.53 0.51
C ILE A 312 -11.13 -1.92 1.14
N CYS A 313 -11.01 -3.00 0.36
CA CYS A 313 -11.09 -4.35 0.91
C CYS A 313 -9.90 -4.64 1.84
N SER A 314 -8.69 -4.20 1.48
CA SER A 314 -7.50 -4.37 2.33
C SER A 314 -7.57 -3.56 3.62
N ALA A 315 -8.18 -2.36 3.58
CA ALA A 315 -8.46 -1.57 4.77
C ALA A 315 -9.43 -2.30 5.72
N ILE A 316 -10.48 -2.93 5.19
CA ILE A 316 -11.44 -3.71 5.98
C ILE A 316 -10.79 -4.97 6.59
N VAL A 317 -9.98 -5.70 5.82
CA VAL A 317 -9.19 -6.82 6.34
C VAL A 317 -8.31 -6.37 7.51
N SER A 318 -7.67 -5.20 7.39
CA SER A 318 -6.80 -4.66 8.43
C SER A 318 -7.58 -4.20 9.66
N ALA A 319 -8.74 -3.55 9.47
CA ALA A 319 -9.65 -3.19 10.56
C ALA A 319 -10.15 -4.43 11.32
N ALA A 320 -10.44 -5.53 10.61
CA ALA A 320 -10.80 -6.80 11.23
C ALA A 320 -9.65 -7.39 12.06
N LYS A 321 -8.40 -7.34 11.57
CA LYS A 321 -7.22 -7.78 12.34
C LYS A 321 -6.98 -6.93 13.59
N LEU A 322 -7.28 -5.63 13.52
CA LEU A 322 -7.22 -4.72 14.66
C LEU A 322 -8.39 -4.90 15.64
N ASN A 323 -9.37 -5.74 15.30
CA ASN A 323 -10.59 -5.94 16.07
C ASN A 323 -11.33 -4.63 16.40
N LEU A 324 -11.38 -3.69 15.45
CA LEU A 324 -12.00 -2.38 15.67
C LEU A 324 -13.50 -2.54 16.04
N PRO A 325 -14.01 -1.84 17.07
CA PRO A 325 -15.36 -2.02 17.59
C PRO A 325 -16.46 -1.34 16.74
N ILE A 326 -16.40 -1.49 15.42
CA ILE A 326 -17.33 -0.85 14.46
C ILE A 326 -17.82 -1.83 13.40
N ASN A 327 -19.05 -1.60 12.90
CA ASN A 327 -19.58 -2.34 11.76
C ASN A 327 -19.11 -1.71 10.45
N ILE A 328 -18.60 -2.52 9.53
CA ILE A 328 -18.10 -2.06 8.23
C ILE A 328 -18.62 -2.97 7.13
N ILE A 329 -19.07 -2.39 6.03
CA ILE A 329 -19.46 -3.10 4.82
C ILE A 329 -18.57 -2.64 3.66
N GLY A 330 -18.02 -3.59 2.91
CA GLY A 330 -17.27 -3.34 1.68
C GLY A 330 -18.03 -3.85 0.47
N LEU A 331 -18.14 -3.02 -0.57
CA LEU A 331 -18.83 -3.32 -1.81
C LEU A 331 -17.87 -3.12 -2.99
N ALA A 332 -17.69 -4.13 -3.83
CA ALA A 332 -16.84 -4.04 -5.02
C ALA A 332 -17.51 -4.70 -6.23
N PRO A 333 -18.12 -3.93 -7.15
CA PRO A 333 -18.48 -4.44 -8.47
C PRO A 333 -17.20 -4.78 -9.25
N LEU A 334 -17.05 -6.05 -9.64
CA LEU A 334 -15.85 -6.57 -10.29
C LEU A 334 -16.19 -7.13 -11.67
N CYS A 335 -15.49 -6.65 -12.70
CA CYS A 335 -15.58 -7.15 -14.07
C CYS A 335 -14.34 -6.73 -14.88
N GLU A 336 -14.32 -7.05 -16.18
CA GLU A 336 -13.40 -6.46 -17.15
C GLU A 336 -14.16 -5.50 -18.08
N ASN A 337 -13.43 -4.54 -18.68
CA ASN A 337 -13.94 -3.69 -19.76
C ASN A 337 -13.24 -4.04 -21.08
N MET A 338 -13.94 -4.75 -21.96
CA MET A 338 -13.37 -5.37 -23.17
C MET A 338 -14.19 -5.05 -24.43
N PRO A 339 -13.53 -4.79 -25.59
CA PRO A 339 -14.22 -4.72 -26.87
C PRO A 339 -14.63 -6.12 -27.35
N SER A 340 -15.87 -6.26 -27.80
CA SER A 340 -16.38 -7.47 -28.44
C SER A 340 -17.68 -7.16 -29.19
N GLY A 341 -18.24 -8.15 -29.88
CA GLY A 341 -19.55 -8.02 -30.55
C GLY A 341 -20.74 -7.78 -29.61
N LYS A 342 -20.55 -7.88 -28.29
CA LYS A 342 -21.58 -7.68 -27.25
C LYS A 342 -21.29 -6.49 -26.32
N ALA A 343 -20.18 -5.78 -26.54
CA ALA A 343 -19.74 -4.67 -25.69
C ALA A 343 -20.70 -3.46 -25.73
N ASN A 344 -20.57 -2.55 -24.76
CA ASN A 344 -21.19 -1.24 -24.83
C ASN A 344 -20.75 -0.49 -26.09
N LYS A 345 -21.68 0.26 -26.68
CA LYS A 345 -21.42 1.10 -27.85
C LYS A 345 -21.59 2.57 -27.44
N PRO A 346 -20.73 3.48 -27.90
CA PRO A 346 -20.97 4.92 -27.75
C PRO A 346 -22.38 5.31 -28.19
N GLY A 347 -23.13 6.00 -27.32
CA GLY A 347 -24.51 6.41 -27.51
C GLY A 347 -25.56 5.44 -26.94
N ASP A 348 -25.18 4.25 -26.45
CA ASP A 348 -26.09 3.36 -25.72
C ASP A 348 -26.66 4.09 -24.49
N VAL A 349 -27.95 3.88 -24.18
CA VAL A 349 -28.56 4.34 -22.93
C VAL A 349 -28.81 3.13 -22.03
N VAL A 350 -28.29 3.20 -20.79
CA VAL A 350 -28.42 2.13 -19.79
C VAL A 350 -29.20 2.65 -18.58
N ARG A 351 -29.86 1.75 -17.85
CA ARG A 351 -30.64 2.11 -16.65
C ARG A 351 -29.91 1.64 -15.40
N ALA A 352 -29.61 2.56 -14.49
CA ALA A 352 -29.03 2.26 -13.20
C ALA A 352 -30.08 1.73 -12.21
N LYS A 353 -29.62 1.18 -11.08
CA LYS A 353 -30.43 0.60 -10.01
C LYS A 353 -31.49 1.56 -9.45
N ASN A 354 -31.16 2.85 -9.31
CA ASN A 354 -32.11 3.87 -8.86
C ASN A 354 -33.11 4.31 -9.94
N GLY A 355 -33.01 3.75 -11.14
CA GLY A 355 -33.87 4.03 -12.27
C GLY A 355 -33.47 5.21 -13.16
N LYS A 356 -32.43 5.98 -12.79
CA LYS A 356 -31.84 6.98 -13.69
C LYS A 356 -31.26 6.31 -14.92
N THR A 357 -31.40 6.99 -16.05
CA THR A 357 -30.82 6.58 -17.33
C THR A 357 -29.49 7.30 -17.57
N ILE A 358 -28.52 6.57 -18.13
CA ILE A 358 -27.18 7.06 -18.42
C ILE A 358 -26.90 6.89 -19.91
N GLN A 359 -26.58 7.98 -20.60
CA GLN A 359 -26.01 7.93 -21.95
C GLN A 359 -24.52 7.59 -21.86
N VAL A 360 -24.11 6.48 -22.47
CA VAL A 360 -22.75 5.99 -22.50
C VAL A 360 -22.06 6.50 -23.77
N ASP A 361 -21.54 7.72 -23.74
CA ASP A 361 -20.86 8.32 -24.89
C ASP A 361 -19.40 7.90 -25.03
N ASN A 362 -18.77 7.51 -23.93
CA ASN A 362 -17.42 6.95 -23.94
C ASN A 362 -17.37 5.69 -23.06
N THR A 363 -17.02 4.55 -23.65
CA THR A 363 -16.98 3.26 -22.94
C THR A 363 -15.76 3.09 -22.04
N ASP A 364 -14.78 3.99 -22.13
CA ASP A 364 -13.60 4.13 -21.25
C ASP A 364 -13.90 5.00 -20.00
N ALA A 365 -15.16 5.43 -19.86
CA ALA A 365 -15.69 6.03 -18.65
C ALA A 365 -16.61 5.03 -17.93
N GLU A 366 -16.18 3.77 -17.84
CA GLU A 366 -16.89 2.62 -17.29
C GLU A 366 -16.90 2.59 -15.76
N GLY A 367 -15.82 3.07 -15.11
CA GLY A 367 -15.69 2.99 -13.66
C GLY A 367 -16.82 3.70 -12.94
N ARG A 368 -17.29 4.83 -13.47
CA ARG A 368 -18.44 5.55 -12.91
C ARG A 368 -19.77 4.84 -13.18
N LEU A 369 -19.87 4.06 -14.26
CA LEU A 369 -21.05 3.25 -14.57
C LEU A 369 -21.23 2.12 -13.54
N ILE A 370 -20.16 1.39 -13.22
CA ILE A 370 -20.24 0.30 -12.23
C ILE A 370 -20.45 0.86 -10.81
N LEU A 371 -19.85 2.02 -10.50
CA LEU A 371 -20.01 2.68 -9.22
C LEU A 371 -21.41 3.26 -9.02
N ALA A 372 -22.12 3.69 -10.06
CA ALA A 372 -23.48 4.19 -9.95
C ALA A 372 -24.41 3.18 -9.26
N ASP A 373 -24.37 1.92 -9.71
CA ASP A 373 -25.18 0.85 -9.14
C ASP A 373 -24.72 0.46 -7.73
N ALA A 374 -23.40 0.39 -7.50
CA ALA A 374 -22.85 0.06 -6.19
C ALA A 374 -23.15 1.14 -5.14
N LEU A 375 -23.09 2.43 -5.52
CA LEU A 375 -23.46 3.55 -4.66
C LEU A 375 -24.97 3.54 -4.37
N CYS A 376 -25.81 3.22 -5.35
CA CYS A 376 -27.24 3.03 -5.10
C CYS A 376 -27.49 1.90 -4.08
N TYR A 377 -26.79 0.76 -4.24
CA TYR A 377 -26.89 -0.37 -3.32
C TYR A 377 -26.36 -0.02 -1.92
N ALA A 378 -25.30 0.79 -1.81
CA ALA A 378 -24.75 1.22 -0.52
C ALA A 378 -25.79 1.88 0.41
N HIS A 379 -26.80 2.56 -0.14
CA HIS A 379 -27.83 3.22 0.65
C HIS A 379 -28.78 2.23 1.35
N THR A 380 -28.89 0.97 0.89
CA THR A 380 -29.80 -0.01 1.50
C THR A 380 -29.37 -0.42 2.91
N PHE A 381 -28.12 -0.13 3.28
CA PHE A 381 -27.56 -0.43 4.60
C PHE A 381 -27.74 0.69 5.63
N ASN A 382 -28.39 1.81 5.26
CA ASN A 382 -28.55 2.99 6.12
C ASN A 382 -27.24 3.43 6.81
N PRO A 383 -26.16 3.67 6.05
CA PRO A 383 -24.82 3.82 6.62
C PRO A 383 -24.62 5.10 7.43
N LYS A 384 -23.59 5.13 8.28
CA LYS A 384 -23.10 6.37 8.94
C LYS A 384 -22.35 7.27 7.96
N VAL A 385 -21.58 6.67 7.06
CA VAL A 385 -20.77 7.31 6.00
C VAL A 385 -20.69 6.38 4.79
N ILE A 386 -20.56 6.96 3.60
CA ILE A 386 -20.22 6.24 2.38
C ILE A 386 -18.88 6.76 1.87
N LEU A 387 -17.90 5.89 1.70
CA LEU A 387 -16.63 6.24 1.07
C LEU A 387 -16.46 5.38 -0.17
N ASN A 388 -16.15 5.97 -1.33
CA ASN A 388 -15.75 5.18 -2.49
C ASN A 388 -14.35 5.54 -2.99
N ALA A 389 -13.59 4.53 -3.43
CA ALA A 389 -12.26 4.70 -4.02
C ALA A 389 -12.24 4.14 -5.45
N ALA A 390 -11.56 4.83 -6.36
CA ALA A 390 -11.45 4.41 -7.75
C ALA A 390 -10.24 5.02 -8.46
N THR A 391 -9.55 4.23 -9.27
CA THR A 391 -8.64 4.68 -10.33
C THR A 391 -9.48 5.25 -11.47
N LEU A 392 -10.08 6.43 -11.26
CA LEU A 392 -11.24 6.82 -12.04
C LEU A 392 -10.88 7.64 -13.28
N THR A 393 -9.93 8.56 -13.18
CA THR A 393 -9.66 9.50 -14.28
C THR A 393 -8.17 9.77 -14.48
N GLY A 394 -7.73 9.74 -15.74
CA GLY A 394 -6.41 10.29 -16.11
C GLY A 394 -6.29 11.80 -15.81
N ALA A 395 -7.42 12.51 -15.71
CA ALA A 395 -7.44 13.91 -15.29
C ALA A 395 -6.95 14.12 -13.84
N MET A 396 -7.14 13.15 -12.95
CA MET A 396 -6.62 13.22 -11.58
C MET A 396 -5.10 13.10 -11.54
N ASP A 397 -4.53 12.21 -12.35
CA ASP A 397 -3.08 12.09 -12.54
C ASP A 397 -2.48 13.41 -13.07
N VAL A 398 -3.11 14.02 -14.08
CA VAL A 398 -2.67 15.33 -14.60
C VAL A 398 -2.78 16.44 -13.53
N ALA A 399 -3.79 16.38 -12.65
CA ALA A 399 -4.04 17.41 -11.67
C ALA A 399 -3.06 17.38 -10.47
N LEU A 400 -2.85 16.21 -9.88
CA LEU A 400 -2.10 16.05 -8.62
C LEU A 400 -0.92 15.08 -8.72
N GLY A 401 -0.81 14.31 -9.81
CA GLY A 401 0.14 13.21 -9.95
C GLY A 401 0.04 12.23 -8.79
N SER A 402 1.20 11.76 -8.33
CA SER A 402 1.34 10.86 -7.18
C SER A 402 1.47 11.59 -5.84
N GLY A 403 1.34 12.92 -5.81
CA GLY A 403 1.51 13.72 -4.60
C GLY A 403 0.49 13.41 -3.50
N ALA A 404 -0.79 13.31 -3.88
CA ALA A 404 -1.91 13.02 -2.98
C ALA A 404 -3.10 12.39 -3.73
N THR A 405 -3.93 11.65 -3.00
CA THR A 405 -5.25 11.21 -3.49
C THR A 405 -6.21 12.39 -3.57
N GLY A 406 -6.95 12.55 -4.66
CA GLY A 406 -7.97 13.59 -4.79
C GLY A 406 -9.28 13.19 -4.10
N VAL A 407 -9.76 13.99 -3.16
CA VAL A 407 -10.96 13.73 -2.36
C VAL A 407 -12.07 14.72 -2.67
N PHE A 408 -13.17 14.21 -3.18
CA PHE A 408 -14.42 14.93 -3.41
C PHE A 408 -15.41 14.55 -2.31
N THR A 409 -15.89 15.51 -1.52
CA THR A 409 -16.86 15.20 -0.45
C THR A 409 -17.86 16.31 -0.22
N ASN A 410 -19.11 15.90 0.07
CA ASN A 410 -20.20 16.79 0.47
C ASN A 410 -20.17 17.11 1.98
N SER A 411 -19.19 16.60 2.74
CA SER A 411 -19.06 16.80 4.17
C SER A 411 -17.66 17.29 4.53
N SER A 412 -17.55 18.54 5.00
CA SER A 412 -16.27 19.06 5.49
C SER A 412 -15.77 18.32 6.74
N TRP A 413 -16.67 17.75 7.55
CA TRP A 413 -16.28 16.87 8.66
C TRP A 413 -15.56 15.61 8.14
N LEU A 414 -16.10 14.96 7.10
CA LEU A 414 -15.47 13.76 6.54
C LEU A 414 -14.14 14.07 5.86
N TRP A 415 -14.06 15.22 5.16
CA TRP A 415 -12.79 15.73 4.65
C TRP A 415 -11.74 15.85 5.76
N ASN A 416 -12.05 16.55 6.85
CA ASN A 416 -11.09 16.78 7.95
C ASN A 416 -10.63 15.46 8.58
N LYS A 417 -11.54 14.50 8.80
CA LYS A 417 -11.17 13.18 9.35
C LYS A 417 -10.21 12.41 8.45
N LEU A 418 -10.43 12.43 7.13
CA LEU A 418 -9.51 11.81 6.16
C LEU A 418 -8.18 12.55 6.08
N PHE A 419 -8.21 13.89 6.12
CA PHE A 419 -7.02 14.73 6.09
C PHE A 419 -6.14 14.52 7.32
N GLU A 420 -6.71 14.54 8.53
CA GLU A 420 -6.02 14.26 9.79
C GLU A 420 -5.39 12.86 9.81
N ALA A 421 -6.10 11.85 9.29
CA ALA A 421 -5.56 10.50 9.14
C ALA A 421 -4.36 10.46 8.17
N SER A 422 -4.42 11.23 7.09
CA SER A 422 -3.35 11.29 6.09
C SER A 422 -2.06 11.96 6.60
N ILE A 423 -2.17 12.90 7.55
CA ILE A 423 -1.02 13.55 8.18
C ILE A 423 -0.17 12.52 8.93
N GLU A 424 -0.83 11.60 9.65
CA GLU A 424 -0.18 10.56 10.44
C GLU A 424 0.48 9.48 9.58
N THR A 425 -0.21 9.06 8.53
CA THR A 425 0.29 8.00 7.63
C THR A 425 1.30 8.51 6.62
N GLY A 426 1.31 9.81 6.31
CA GLY A 426 2.06 10.40 5.21
C GLY A 426 1.48 10.04 3.82
N ASP A 427 0.41 9.24 3.74
CA ASP A 427 -0.27 8.92 2.49
C ASP A 427 -1.38 9.92 2.22
N ARG A 428 -0.94 11.08 1.72
CA ARG A 428 -1.68 12.34 1.69
C ARG A 428 -2.96 12.29 0.88
N VAL A 429 -3.91 13.12 1.32
CA VAL A 429 -5.14 13.43 0.59
C VAL A 429 -5.23 14.94 0.29
N TRP A 430 -5.87 15.30 -0.82
CA TRP A 430 -6.09 16.68 -1.23
C TRP A 430 -7.54 16.91 -1.64
N ARG A 431 -8.18 17.99 -1.17
CA ARG A 431 -9.59 18.22 -1.44
C ARG A 431 -9.79 18.75 -2.85
N MET A 432 -10.77 18.16 -3.55
CA MET A 432 -11.21 18.58 -4.87
C MET A 432 -12.68 19.05 -4.82
N PRO A 433 -13.08 20.01 -5.67
CA PRO A 433 -14.37 20.69 -5.55
C PRO A 433 -15.57 19.86 -6.04
N LEU A 434 -16.67 19.85 -5.28
CA LEU A 434 -17.98 19.26 -5.67
C LEU A 434 -19.03 20.35 -5.96
N PHE A 435 -18.79 21.15 -6.97
CA PHE A 435 -19.69 22.24 -7.35
C PHE A 435 -20.75 21.81 -8.35
N GLU A 436 -21.93 22.43 -8.26
CA GLU A 436 -23.03 22.24 -9.21
C GLU A 436 -22.64 22.64 -10.64
N HIS A 437 -21.67 23.56 -10.78
CA HIS A 437 -21.02 23.89 -12.05
C HIS A 437 -20.59 22.65 -12.84
N TYR A 438 -20.05 21.63 -12.17
CA TYR A 438 -19.63 20.39 -12.82
C TYR A 438 -20.81 19.44 -13.07
N THR A 439 -21.81 19.43 -12.18
CA THR A 439 -23.06 18.66 -12.37
C THR A 439 -23.78 19.10 -13.65
N ARG A 440 -23.90 20.41 -13.91
CA ARG A 440 -24.52 20.93 -15.15
C ARG A 440 -23.90 20.36 -16.42
N GLN A 441 -22.61 20.02 -16.40
CA GLN A 441 -21.90 19.52 -17.57
C GLN A 441 -22.17 18.04 -17.85
N VAL A 442 -22.73 17.29 -16.90
CA VAL A 442 -23.04 15.86 -17.06
C VAL A 442 -24.55 15.60 -17.15
N VAL A 443 -25.39 16.42 -16.51
CA VAL A 443 -26.87 16.24 -16.58
C VAL A 443 -27.48 16.85 -17.84
N ASP A 444 -26.78 17.78 -18.48
CA ASP A 444 -27.18 18.32 -19.77
C ASP A 444 -26.78 17.33 -20.86
N CYS A 445 -27.69 16.38 -21.06
CA CYS A 445 -27.53 15.14 -21.80
C CYS A 445 -28.61 15.02 -22.88
N GLN A 446 -28.26 14.50 -24.05
CA GLN A 446 -29.13 14.49 -25.23
C GLN A 446 -30.22 13.42 -25.14
N LEU A 447 -29.89 12.24 -24.59
CA LEU A 447 -30.74 11.05 -24.66
C LEU A 447 -31.24 10.53 -23.31
N ALA A 448 -30.64 10.95 -22.20
CA ALA A 448 -30.81 10.34 -20.89
C ALA A 448 -30.75 11.38 -19.76
N ASP A 449 -30.96 10.93 -18.52
CA ASP A 449 -30.93 11.82 -17.34
C ASP A 449 -29.52 12.35 -17.04
N VAL A 450 -28.48 11.58 -17.37
CA VAL A 450 -27.07 11.98 -17.20
C VAL A 450 -26.21 11.36 -18.30
N ASN A 451 -25.14 12.05 -18.70
CA ASN A 451 -24.12 11.58 -19.62
C ASN A 451 -22.90 11.08 -18.83
N ASN A 452 -22.31 9.95 -19.24
CA ASN A 452 -21.15 9.39 -18.54
C ASN A 452 -19.85 10.16 -18.79
N ILE A 453 -19.83 11.14 -19.70
CA ILE A 453 -18.76 12.13 -19.81
C ILE A 453 -19.33 13.55 -19.72
N GLY A 454 -18.47 14.50 -19.32
CA GLY A 454 -18.85 15.91 -19.37
C GLY A 454 -18.86 16.43 -20.79
N LYS A 455 -19.64 17.48 -21.06
CA LYS A 455 -19.65 18.18 -22.36
C LYS A 455 -18.28 18.65 -22.84
N TYR A 456 -17.38 18.95 -21.91
CA TYR A 456 -16.05 19.49 -22.17
C TYR A 456 -14.98 18.56 -21.60
N ARG A 457 -13.76 18.65 -22.16
CA ARG A 457 -12.59 17.92 -21.63
C ARG A 457 -12.07 18.47 -20.30
N SER A 458 -12.36 19.73 -20.01
CA SER A 458 -11.88 20.42 -18.80
C SER A 458 -12.43 19.79 -17.53
N ALA A 459 -11.61 19.77 -16.47
CA ALA A 459 -11.99 19.29 -15.14
C ALA A 459 -12.59 17.88 -15.11
N GLY A 460 -12.04 16.95 -15.92
CA GLY A 460 -12.54 15.58 -16.06
C GLY A 460 -12.73 14.81 -14.74
N ALA A 461 -11.87 15.04 -13.74
CA ALA A 461 -12.04 14.46 -12.41
C ALA A 461 -13.26 15.03 -11.67
N CYS A 462 -13.48 16.34 -11.76
CA CYS A 462 -14.60 17.01 -11.12
C CYS A 462 -15.94 16.63 -11.75
N THR A 463 -16.01 16.51 -13.08
CA THR A 463 -17.23 16.05 -13.77
C THR A 463 -17.50 14.57 -13.52
N ALA A 464 -16.48 13.73 -13.38
CA ALA A 464 -16.64 12.35 -12.93
C ALA A 464 -17.21 12.26 -11.51
N ALA A 465 -16.69 13.07 -10.57
CA ALA A 465 -17.22 13.14 -9.22
C ALA A 465 -18.66 13.68 -9.18
N ALA A 466 -18.98 14.65 -10.04
CA ALA A 466 -20.33 15.18 -10.19
C ALA A 466 -21.31 14.14 -10.75
N PHE A 467 -20.88 13.30 -11.70
CA PHE A 467 -21.65 12.15 -12.15
C PHE A 467 -21.95 11.19 -11.00
N LEU A 468 -20.95 10.83 -10.19
CA LEU A 468 -21.16 9.91 -9.05
C LEU A 468 -22.14 10.50 -8.02
N LYS A 469 -22.10 11.82 -7.80
CA LYS A 469 -23.00 12.53 -6.89
C LYS A 469 -24.48 12.34 -7.26
N GLU A 470 -24.81 12.15 -8.54
CA GLU A 470 -26.19 11.89 -9.00
C GLU A 470 -26.78 10.56 -8.50
N PHE A 471 -25.94 9.68 -7.96
CA PHE A 471 -26.31 8.38 -7.38
C PHE A 471 -26.16 8.34 -5.86
N VAL A 472 -25.96 9.52 -5.23
CA VAL A 472 -25.76 9.65 -3.78
C VAL A 472 -26.70 10.69 -3.20
N THR A 473 -27.46 10.28 -2.18
CA THR A 473 -28.28 11.19 -1.35
C THR A 473 -27.74 11.31 0.08
N HIS A 474 -26.77 10.47 0.45
CA HIS A 474 -26.21 10.43 1.79
C HIS A 474 -25.45 11.73 2.16
N PRO A 475 -25.65 12.31 3.37
CA PRO A 475 -25.06 13.59 3.76
C PRO A 475 -23.56 13.53 4.11
N LYS A 476 -22.99 12.34 4.25
CA LYS A 476 -21.56 12.12 4.50
C LYS A 476 -21.01 11.13 3.49
N TRP A 477 -20.73 11.62 2.29
CA TRP A 477 -20.13 10.84 1.23
C TRP A 477 -18.78 11.44 0.80
N ALA A 478 -17.78 10.58 0.59
CA ALA A 478 -16.50 10.94 -0.01
C ALA A 478 -16.16 10.01 -1.17
N HIS A 479 -15.75 10.60 -2.29
CA HIS A 479 -15.12 9.92 -3.40
C HIS A 479 -13.63 10.23 -3.41
N LEU A 480 -12.82 9.18 -3.45
CA LEU A 480 -11.36 9.21 -3.59
C LEU A 480 -11.03 8.79 -5.03
N ASP A 481 -10.52 9.72 -5.84
CA ASP A 481 -9.90 9.40 -7.13
C ASP A 481 -8.40 9.15 -6.89
N ILE A 482 -8.01 7.89 -7.08
CA ILE A 482 -6.68 7.37 -6.76
C ILE A 482 -5.84 7.08 -8.02
N ALA A 483 -6.28 7.52 -9.20
CA ALA A 483 -5.59 7.25 -10.45
C ALA A 483 -4.11 7.72 -10.43
N GLY A 484 -3.86 8.94 -9.95
CA GLY A 484 -2.50 9.51 -9.89
C GLY A 484 -1.57 8.82 -8.88
N VAL A 485 -2.12 8.18 -7.85
CA VAL A 485 -1.33 7.44 -6.85
C VAL A 485 -1.25 5.94 -7.12
N MET A 486 -1.75 5.46 -8.27
CA MET A 486 -1.80 4.03 -8.61
C MET A 486 -0.41 3.38 -8.66
N THR A 487 0.59 4.09 -9.18
CA THR A 487 1.96 3.61 -9.34
C THR A 487 2.98 4.46 -8.58
N ASN A 488 4.13 3.88 -8.28
CA ASN A 488 5.30 4.55 -7.74
C ASN A 488 6.51 4.22 -8.62
N LYS A 489 7.33 5.23 -8.89
CA LYS A 489 8.66 5.09 -9.49
C LYS A 489 9.70 5.21 -8.38
N ASP A 490 9.74 6.36 -7.74
CA ASP A 490 10.67 6.75 -6.69
C ASP A 490 10.14 7.87 -5.77
N GLU A 491 8.92 8.35 -6.01
CA GLU A 491 8.31 9.48 -5.31
C GLU A 491 8.07 9.18 -3.82
N VAL A 492 7.73 7.92 -3.49
CA VAL A 492 7.60 7.42 -2.12
C VAL A 492 8.82 6.55 -1.79
N PRO A 493 9.80 7.02 -1.00
CA PRO A 493 11.11 6.36 -0.84
C PRO A 493 11.07 4.94 -0.23
N TYR A 494 10.02 4.63 0.51
CA TYR A 494 9.79 3.34 1.14
C TYR A 494 8.92 2.38 0.30
N LEU A 495 8.55 2.76 -0.93
CA LEU A 495 7.95 1.86 -1.90
C LEU A 495 8.93 1.59 -3.04
N ARG A 496 9.07 0.32 -3.43
CA ARG A 496 9.74 -0.04 -4.68
C ARG A 496 8.88 0.39 -5.88
N LYS A 497 9.50 0.44 -7.07
CA LYS A 497 8.77 0.66 -8.33
C LYS A 497 7.67 -0.39 -8.50
N GLY A 498 6.46 0.04 -8.87
CA GLY A 498 5.29 -0.81 -9.07
C GLY A 498 4.00 -0.15 -8.59
N MET A 499 2.97 -0.98 -8.38
CA MET A 499 1.69 -0.58 -7.81
C MET A 499 1.86 -0.25 -6.32
N THR A 500 1.16 0.80 -5.88
CA THR A 500 1.41 1.40 -4.55
C THR A 500 0.49 0.90 -3.45
N GLY A 501 -0.71 0.41 -3.80
CA GLY A 501 -1.77 0.13 -2.82
C GLY A 501 -2.23 1.36 -2.03
N ARG A 502 -1.97 2.58 -2.51
CA ARG A 502 -2.37 3.82 -1.83
C ARG A 502 -3.84 4.14 -2.13
N PRO A 503 -4.61 4.70 -1.17
CA PRO A 503 -4.20 5.18 0.15
C PRO A 503 -4.59 4.25 1.32
N THR A 504 -4.30 2.94 1.24
CA THR A 504 -4.80 1.93 2.20
C THR A 504 -4.53 2.28 3.67
N ARG A 505 -3.33 2.76 4.02
CA ARG A 505 -2.99 3.10 5.41
C ARG A 505 -3.83 4.26 5.95
N THR A 506 -4.12 5.27 5.13
CA THR A 506 -4.99 6.41 5.51
C THR A 506 -6.41 5.95 5.78
N LEU A 507 -6.93 4.98 5.02
CA LEU A 507 -8.25 4.40 5.27
C LEU A 507 -8.27 3.60 6.58
N ILE A 508 -7.21 2.84 6.90
CA ILE A 508 -7.09 2.12 8.17
C ILE A 508 -7.03 3.11 9.34
N GLU A 509 -6.22 4.16 9.24
CA GLU A 509 -6.09 5.19 10.27
C GLU A 509 -7.41 5.94 10.50
N PHE A 510 -8.13 6.27 9.41
CA PHE A 510 -9.48 6.84 9.50
C PHE A 510 -10.43 5.93 10.28
N LEU A 511 -10.46 4.63 9.98
CA LEU A 511 -11.31 3.65 10.68
C LEU A 511 -10.92 3.52 12.16
N LEU A 512 -9.62 3.49 12.45
CA LEU A 512 -9.10 3.42 13.81
C LEU A 512 -9.58 4.61 14.64
N ARG A 513 -9.36 5.84 14.15
CA ARG A 513 -9.81 7.07 14.83
C ARG A 513 -11.33 7.12 14.98
N PHE A 514 -12.05 6.77 13.91
CA PHE A 514 -13.52 6.74 13.95
C PHE A 514 -14.05 5.79 15.02
N SER A 515 -13.37 4.65 15.24
CA SER A 515 -13.75 3.67 16.26
C SER A 515 -13.48 4.13 17.69
N GLN A 516 -12.56 5.08 17.89
CA GLN A 516 -12.23 5.66 19.20
C GLN A 516 -13.17 6.82 19.56
N ASP A 517 -13.55 7.63 18.57
CA ASP A 517 -14.45 8.77 18.75
C ASP A 517 -15.89 8.36 19.10
N ASN A 518 -16.28 7.10 18.83
CA ASN A 518 -17.62 6.55 19.06
C ASN A 518 -17.65 5.38 20.06
N ALA A 519 -16.54 5.14 20.78
CA ALA A 519 -16.44 4.11 21.81
C ALA A 519 -17.09 4.53 23.14
#